data_AF-A0A8C7N7G5-F1
#
_entry.id   AF-A0A8C7N7G5-F1
#
_cell.length_a   1.000
_cell.length_b   1.000
_cell.length_c   1.000
_cell.angle_alpha   90.00
_cell.angle_beta   90.00
_cell.angle_gamma   90.00
#
_symmetry.space_group_name_H-M   'P 1'
#
loop_
_entity.id
_entity.type
_entity.pdbx_description
1 polymer ?
#
loop_
_entity_poly.entity_id
_entity_poly.type
_entity_poly.pdbx_seq_one_letter_code
_entity_poly.pdbx_strand_id
1 'polypeptide(L)'
;MLNPDGVYLGNYRCSLMGFDLNRHWQEPSPWVHPTLHAVKQLIVQLSQDAKVGLEFYIDVHAHSTMMNGFMYGNVFEEEERVQRQAVFPRLLCQNAPDFSFSNTSFNRDVVKAGTGRRFLGGLLDDMSYCYTLEVSFYSYMAAGSTAPVPYTEDTYMNLGRNVTRTFLDYYRHNNFIDDNKPQTPNHINSTEVLSQGRQGNGIGNEKTLGGERGAERKNLGLKD
;
A
#
# COMPACT_ATOMS: atom_id res chain seq x y z
N MET A 1 10.04 -5.31 0.97
CA MET A 1 10.78 -4.75 -0.19
C MET A 1 10.11 -5.22 -1.47
N LEU A 2 9.73 -4.31 -2.39
CA LEU A 2 8.99 -4.68 -3.61
C LEU A 2 9.90 -5.08 -4.78
N ASN A 3 11.13 -4.56 -4.83
CA ASN A 3 12.10 -4.81 -5.91
C ASN A 3 13.46 -5.28 -5.34
N PRO A 4 13.52 -6.48 -4.73
CA PRO A 4 14.77 -6.99 -4.14
C PRO A 4 15.88 -7.17 -5.19
N ASP A 5 15.55 -7.68 -6.38
CA ASP A 5 16.52 -7.94 -7.45
C ASP A 5 17.14 -6.65 -7.99
N GLY A 6 16.31 -5.61 -8.19
CA GLY A 6 16.80 -4.30 -8.61
C GLY A 6 17.76 -3.70 -7.59
N VAL A 7 17.47 -3.83 -6.28
CA VAL A 7 18.38 -3.37 -5.22
C VAL A 7 19.70 -4.12 -5.24
N TYR A 8 19.66 -5.46 -5.33
CA TYR A 8 20.88 -6.26 -5.36
C TYR A 8 21.81 -5.88 -6.52
N LEU A 9 21.23 -5.53 -7.67
CA LEU A 9 21.97 -5.11 -8.86
C LEU A 9 22.34 -3.61 -8.89
N GLY A 10 21.92 -2.82 -7.91
CA GLY A 10 22.15 -1.37 -7.89
C GLY A 10 21.29 -0.59 -8.89
N ASN A 11 20.16 -1.15 -9.33
CA ASN A 11 19.21 -0.43 -10.17
C ASN A 11 18.52 0.68 -9.37
N TYR A 12 18.48 1.87 -9.95
CA TYR A 12 17.82 3.03 -9.35
C TYR A 12 16.28 2.94 -9.39
N ARG A 13 15.70 2.49 -10.51
CA ARG A 13 14.25 2.62 -10.78
C ARG A 13 13.56 1.33 -11.20
N CYS A 14 14.26 0.47 -11.93
CA CYS A 14 13.65 -0.66 -12.63
C CYS A 14 13.92 -2.00 -11.94
N SER A 15 13.04 -2.96 -12.19
CA SER A 15 13.28 -4.38 -11.90
C SER A 15 14.44 -4.95 -12.72
N LEU A 16 14.81 -6.20 -12.45
CA LEU A 16 15.81 -6.97 -13.22
C LEU A 16 15.53 -6.93 -14.73
N MET A 17 14.25 -6.98 -15.12
CA MET A 17 13.82 -7.00 -16.52
C MET A 17 13.64 -5.60 -17.13
N GLY A 18 14.05 -4.54 -16.42
CA GLY A 18 13.98 -3.16 -16.92
C GLY A 18 12.63 -2.46 -16.74
N PHE A 19 11.65 -3.08 -16.08
CA PHE A 19 10.32 -2.47 -15.85
C PHE A 19 10.28 -1.59 -14.60
N ASP A 20 9.67 -0.40 -14.74
CA ASP A 20 9.22 0.43 -13.60
C ASP A 20 7.97 -0.22 -12.99
N LEU A 21 8.12 -0.88 -11.84
CA LEU A 21 7.02 -1.60 -11.18
C LEU A 21 5.85 -0.66 -10.84
N ASN A 22 6.11 0.61 -10.51
CA ASN A 22 5.07 1.57 -10.16
C ASN A 22 4.36 2.15 -11.41
N ARG A 23 4.44 1.48 -12.56
CA ARG A 23 3.63 1.73 -13.76
C ARG A 23 2.78 0.52 -14.17
N HIS A 24 2.85 -0.58 -13.43
CA HIS A 24 2.26 -1.86 -13.81
C HIS A 24 1.22 -2.36 -12.81
N TRP A 25 0.64 -1.47 -11.97
CA TRP A 25 -0.39 -1.86 -10.99
C TRP A 25 -1.71 -2.32 -11.63
N GLN A 26 -2.03 -1.81 -12.82
CA GLN A 26 -3.25 -2.16 -13.53
C GLN A 26 -3.28 -3.64 -13.91
N GLU A 27 -2.22 -4.14 -14.54
CA GLU A 27 -2.10 -5.54 -15.01
C GLU A 27 -0.70 -6.09 -14.75
N PRO A 28 -0.35 -6.41 -13.48
CA PRO A 28 0.94 -7.02 -13.18
C PRO A 28 0.95 -8.47 -13.67
N SER A 29 1.99 -8.87 -14.41
CA SER A 29 2.20 -10.25 -14.82
C SER A 29 2.82 -11.06 -13.67
N PRO A 30 2.34 -12.27 -13.35
CA PRO A 30 2.94 -13.12 -12.33
C PRO A 30 4.36 -13.60 -12.69
N TRP A 31 4.74 -13.55 -13.97
CA TRP A 31 6.06 -13.95 -14.44
C TRP A 31 7.04 -12.78 -14.52
N VAL A 32 6.58 -11.61 -14.95
CA VAL A 32 7.43 -10.42 -15.17
C VAL A 32 7.49 -9.53 -13.93
N HIS A 33 6.38 -9.44 -13.18
CA HIS A 33 6.22 -8.60 -11.99
C HIS A 33 5.76 -9.43 -10.78
N PRO A 34 6.44 -10.54 -10.43
CA PRO A 34 5.94 -11.50 -9.43
C PRO A 34 5.65 -10.85 -8.07
N THR A 35 6.52 -9.95 -7.60
CA THR A 35 6.34 -9.25 -6.32
C THR A 35 5.13 -8.33 -6.33
N LEU A 36 4.96 -7.55 -7.40
CA LEU A 36 3.82 -6.65 -7.58
C LEU A 36 2.51 -7.41 -7.72
N HIS A 37 2.51 -8.50 -8.49
CA HIS A 37 1.36 -9.39 -8.64
C HIS A 37 0.94 -9.96 -7.28
N ALA A 38 1.88 -10.52 -6.51
CA ALA A 38 1.60 -11.08 -5.19
C ALA A 38 1.05 -10.03 -4.20
N VAL A 39 1.66 -8.83 -4.15
CA VAL A 39 1.18 -7.74 -3.28
C VAL A 39 -0.22 -7.28 -3.69
N LYS A 40 -0.50 -7.14 -4.99
CA LYS A 40 -1.85 -6.79 -5.46
C LYS A 40 -2.89 -7.84 -5.04
N GLN A 41 -2.59 -9.12 -5.20
CA GLN A 41 -3.49 -10.20 -4.78
C GLN A 41 -3.75 -10.15 -3.26
N LEU A 42 -2.70 -9.94 -2.46
CA LEU A 42 -2.84 -9.78 -1.01
C LEU A 42 -3.72 -8.60 -0.64
N ILE A 43 -3.52 -7.43 -1.26
CA ILE A 43 -4.34 -6.24 -1.00
C ILE A 43 -5.81 -6.50 -1.33
N VAL A 44 -6.08 -7.14 -2.48
CA VAL A 44 -7.45 -7.50 -2.87
C VAL A 44 -8.07 -8.46 -1.86
N GLN A 45 -7.33 -9.49 -1.43
CA GLN A 45 -7.80 -10.44 -0.40
C GLN A 45 -8.13 -9.72 0.91
N LEU A 46 -7.25 -8.83 1.39
CA LEU A 46 -7.48 -8.07 2.61
C LEU A 46 -8.69 -7.13 2.50
N SER A 47 -8.89 -6.50 1.34
CA SER A 47 -10.05 -5.62 1.11
C SER A 47 -11.39 -6.35 1.07
N GLN A 48 -11.38 -7.66 0.82
CA GLN A 48 -12.58 -8.50 0.75
C GLN A 48 -12.86 -9.25 2.06
N ASP A 49 -11.90 -9.30 2.98
CA ASP A 49 -12.08 -9.96 4.27
C ASP A 49 -12.85 -9.04 5.23
N ALA A 50 -14.08 -9.42 5.56
CA ALA A 50 -14.94 -8.66 6.48
C ALA A 50 -14.35 -8.52 7.90
N LYS A 51 -13.30 -9.27 8.25
CA LYS A 51 -12.60 -9.15 9.54
C LYS A 51 -11.46 -8.13 9.50
N VAL A 52 -11.11 -7.61 8.33
CA VAL A 52 -9.99 -6.70 8.13
C VAL A 52 -10.50 -5.34 7.66
N GLY A 53 -10.17 -4.28 8.40
CA GLY A 53 -10.35 -2.90 7.96
C GLY A 53 -9.09 -2.40 7.24
N LEU A 54 -9.09 -2.38 5.91
CA LEU A 54 -7.97 -1.85 5.13
C LEU A 54 -8.06 -0.32 5.00
N GLU A 55 -7.68 0.42 6.04
CA GLU A 55 -7.81 1.90 6.02
C GLU A 55 -6.69 2.63 5.27
N PHE A 56 -5.49 2.06 5.23
CA PHE A 56 -4.31 2.74 4.68
C PHE A 56 -3.54 1.87 3.70
N TYR A 57 -3.23 2.46 2.55
CA TYR A 57 -2.16 2.04 1.66
C TYR A 57 -1.14 3.18 1.54
N ILE A 58 0.12 2.91 1.88
CA ILE A 58 1.20 3.90 1.76
C ILE A 58 2.35 3.30 0.93
N ASP A 59 2.56 3.87 -0.25
CA ASP A 59 3.67 3.54 -1.15
C ASP A 59 4.87 4.42 -0.81
N VAL A 60 5.92 3.87 -0.23
CA VAL A 60 7.09 4.63 0.24
C VAL A 60 8.16 4.70 -0.84
N HIS A 61 8.53 5.92 -1.22
CA HIS A 61 9.48 6.27 -2.27
C HIS A 61 10.51 7.27 -1.77
N ALA A 62 11.56 7.43 -2.57
CA ALA A 62 12.53 8.48 -2.39
C ALA A 62 12.55 9.43 -3.60
N HIS A 63 12.76 10.70 -3.32
CA HIS A 63 12.62 11.79 -4.27
C HIS A 63 13.97 12.51 -4.48
N SER A 64 14.33 12.77 -5.74
CA SER A 64 15.68 13.25 -6.10
C SER A 64 15.87 14.75 -6.13
N THR A 65 14.80 15.53 -6.22
CA THR A 65 14.90 16.98 -6.40
C THR A 65 14.36 17.76 -5.21
N MET A 66 13.16 17.44 -4.75
CA MET A 66 12.56 18.05 -3.55
C MET A 66 13.25 17.60 -2.26
N MET A 67 13.32 18.53 -1.32
CA MET A 67 13.74 18.31 0.07
C MET A 67 12.56 17.86 0.92
N ASN A 68 12.87 17.38 2.14
CA ASN A 68 11.89 16.91 3.13
C ASN A 68 11.16 15.61 2.71
N GLY A 69 10.39 15.05 3.64
CA GLY A 69 9.34 14.07 3.36
C GLY A 69 8.02 14.77 3.02
N PHE A 70 7.23 14.23 2.10
CA PHE A 70 5.91 14.75 1.75
C PHE A 70 5.04 13.65 1.15
N MET A 71 3.73 13.87 1.08
CA MET A 71 2.80 12.88 0.54
C MET A 71 2.11 13.32 -0.74
N TYR A 72 1.83 12.35 -1.59
CA TYR A 72 0.83 12.48 -2.64
C TYR A 72 -0.41 11.68 -2.28
N GLY A 73 -1.58 12.31 -2.32
CA GLY A 73 -2.88 11.66 -2.16
C GLY A 73 -3.77 11.84 -3.40
N ASN A 74 -4.99 11.34 -3.36
CA ASN A 74 -5.93 11.43 -4.47
C ASN A 74 -6.90 12.60 -4.29
N VAL A 75 -7.42 13.13 -5.40
CA VAL A 75 -8.56 14.07 -5.33
C VAL A 75 -9.85 13.25 -5.26
N PHE A 76 -10.70 13.60 -4.30
CA PHE A 76 -12.04 13.05 -4.14
C PHE A 76 -13.08 14.16 -4.35
N GLU A 77 -14.25 13.79 -4.85
CA GLU A 77 -15.36 14.72 -5.05
C GLU A 77 -16.12 14.98 -3.74
N GLU A 78 -16.11 14.01 -2.82
CA GLU A 78 -16.77 14.11 -1.52
C GLU A 78 -15.93 14.91 -0.52
N GLU A 79 -16.47 16.05 -0.07
CA GLU A 79 -15.78 16.98 0.82
C GLU A 79 -15.39 16.32 2.16
N GLU A 80 -16.26 15.49 2.73
CA GLU A 80 -15.96 14.76 3.97
C GLU A 80 -14.74 13.84 3.80
N ARG A 81 -14.66 13.11 2.68
CA ARG A 81 -13.50 12.26 2.37
C ARG A 81 -12.23 13.08 2.14
N VAL A 82 -12.33 14.25 1.52
CA VAL A 82 -11.22 15.20 1.37
C VAL A 82 -10.70 15.66 2.73
N GLN A 83 -11.60 15.96 3.67
CA GLN A 83 -11.21 16.36 5.02
C GLN A 83 -10.55 15.20 5.78
N ARG A 84 -11.13 14.00 5.72
CA ARG A 84 -10.59 12.81 6.41
C ARG A 84 -9.20 12.40 5.89
N GLN A 85 -8.95 12.47 4.57
CA GLN A 85 -7.62 12.17 4.03
C GLN A 85 -6.55 13.18 4.47
N ALA A 86 -6.93 14.43 4.75
CA ALA A 86 -5.97 15.45 5.15
C ALA A 86 -5.48 15.28 6.60
N VAL A 87 -6.20 14.51 7.42
CA VAL A 87 -5.89 14.32 8.85
C VAL A 87 -4.52 13.63 9.03
N PHE A 88 -4.27 12.52 8.33
CA PHE A 88 -3.03 11.76 8.54
C PHE A 88 -1.76 12.57 8.17
N PRO A 89 -1.66 13.20 6.98
CA PRO A 89 -0.50 14.04 6.67
C PRO A 89 -0.36 15.25 7.60
N ARG A 90 -1.47 15.79 8.12
CA ARG A 90 -1.46 16.89 9.09
C ARG A 90 -0.85 16.46 10.43
N LEU A 91 -1.24 15.30 10.94
CA LEU A 91 -0.65 14.71 12.15
C LEU A 91 0.82 14.35 11.93
N LEU A 92 1.17 13.79 10.76
CA LEU A 92 2.57 13.48 10.45
C LEU A 92 3.45 14.72 10.47
N CYS A 93 2.96 15.86 9.95
CA CYS A 93 3.68 17.14 10.03
C CYS A 93 3.93 17.63 11.46
N GLN A 94 3.08 17.25 12.41
CA GLN A 94 3.28 17.57 13.83
C GLN A 94 4.29 16.64 14.49
N ASN A 95 4.31 15.37 14.06
CA ASN A 95 5.17 14.34 14.62
C ASN A 95 6.57 14.28 14.01
N ALA A 96 6.73 14.74 12.76
CA ALA A 96 7.96 14.64 11.99
C ALA A 96 8.46 16.03 11.54
N PRO A 97 9.57 16.55 12.10
CA PRO A 97 10.10 17.86 11.74
C PRO A 97 10.68 17.91 10.32
N ASP A 98 10.97 16.75 9.74
CA ASP A 98 11.46 16.57 8.38
C ASP A 98 10.32 16.36 7.37
N PHE A 99 9.06 16.31 7.81
CA PHE A 99 7.89 16.22 6.93
C PHE A 99 7.32 17.60 6.58
N SER A 100 6.96 17.79 5.32
CA SER A 100 6.40 19.02 4.77
C SER A 100 4.95 18.82 4.35
N PHE A 101 4.04 19.36 5.16
CA PHE A 101 2.62 19.43 4.77
C PHE A 101 2.40 20.39 3.59
N SER A 102 3.22 21.44 3.46
CA SER A 102 3.11 22.38 2.32
C SER A 102 3.46 21.75 0.99
N ASN A 103 4.38 20.77 0.96
CA ASN A 103 4.73 20.01 -0.25
C ASN A 103 3.80 18.82 -0.48
N THR A 104 2.94 18.49 0.50
CA THR A 104 1.94 17.42 0.35
C THR A 104 0.85 17.88 -0.60
N SER A 105 0.52 17.05 -1.59
CA SER A 105 -0.38 17.41 -2.68
C SER A 105 -1.36 16.30 -3.02
N PHE A 106 -2.58 16.68 -3.34
CA PHE A 106 -3.64 15.77 -3.79
C PHE A 106 -3.90 16.05 -5.26
N ASN A 107 -3.81 15.02 -6.12
CA ASN A 107 -3.95 15.21 -7.58
C ASN A 107 -4.68 14.06 -8.27
N ARG A 108 -5.16 14.34 -9.50
CA ARG A 108 -5.84 13.37 -10.37
C ARG A 108 -5.14 13.17 -11.73
N ASP A 109 -3.83 13.44 -11.81
CA ASP A 109 -2.99 13.30 -13.02
C ASP A 109 -3.16 11.95 -13.74
N VAL A 110 -3.48 12.00 -15.03
CA VAL A 110 -3.72 10.82 -15.86
C VAL A 110 -2.46 9.97 -16.09
N VAL A 111 -1.29 10.62 -16.17
CA VAL A 111 0.01 9.95 -16.35
C VAL A 111 0.37 9.08 -15.14
N LYS A 112 -0.25 9.34 -13.98
CA LYS A 112 -0.05 8.58 -12.75
C LYS A 112 -1.09 7.49 -12.55
N ALA A 113 -2.02 7.26 -13.48
CA ALA A 113 -3.10 6.27 -13.32
C ALA A 113 -2.57 4.84 -13.06
N GLY A 114 -1.42 4.48 -13.63
CA GLY A 114 -0.79 3.18 -13.43
C GLY A 114 0.05 3.02 -12.16
N THR A 115 0.12 4.03 -11.29
CA THR A 115 0.82 3.94 -10.00
C THR A 115 -0.06 3.30 -8.92
N GLY A 116 0.56 2.75 -7.87
CA GLY A 116 -0.16 2.05 -6.81
C GLY A 116 -1.21 2.91 -6.14
N ARG A 117 -0.82 4.11 -5.71
CA ARG A 117 -1.72 5.12 -5.12
C ARG A 117 -2.99 5.36 -5.96
N ARG A 118 -2.83 5.47 -7.29
CA ARG A 118 -3.94 5.82 -8.18
C ARG A 118 -4.79 4.65 -8.59
N PHE A 119 -4.16 3.53 -8.91
CA PHE A 119 -4.89 2.32 -9.26
C PHE A 119 -5.68 1.80 -8.05
N LEU A 120 -5.04 1.68 -6.89
CA LEU A 120 -5.71 1.18 -5.68
C LEU A 120 -6.75 2.16 -5.14
N GLY A 121 -6.53 3.47 -5.27
CA GLY A 121 -7.52 4.46 -4.86
C GLY A 121 -8.83 4.43 -5.64
N GLY A 122 -8.86 3.79 -6.81
CA GLY A 122 -10.10 3.51 -7.55
C GLY A 122 -10.61 2.07 -7.41
N LEU A 123 -9.83 1.17 -6.80
CA LEU A 123 -10.19 -0.23 -6.59
C LEU A 123 -10.73 -0.49 -5.17
N LEU A 124 -10.12 0.17 -4.17
CA LEU A 124 -10.45 0.01 -2.77
C LEU A 124 -11.68 0.86 -2.39
N ASP A 125 -12.26 0.56 -1.23
CA ASP A 125 -13.43 1.26 -0.72
C ASP A 125 -13.16 2.73 -0.36
N ASP A 126 -14.24 3.45 -0.05
CA ASP A 126 -14.16 4.87 0.28
C ASP A 126 -13.54 5.16 1.65
N MET A 127 -13.35 4.12 2.47
CA MET A 127 -12.66 4.19 3.76
C MET A 127 -11.14 3.98 3.64
N SER A 128 -10.69 3.49 2.49
CA SER A 128 -9.29 3.24 2.18
C SER A 128 -8.61 4.50 1.63
N TYR A 129 -7.60 5.00 2.33
CA TYR A 129 -6.78 6.11 1.88
C TYR A 129 -5.45 5.62 1.29
N CYS A 130 -5.21 6.00 0.03
CA CYS A 130 -4.01 5.65 -0.70
C CYS A 130 -3.06 6.85 -0.81
N TYR A 131 -1.84 6.70 -0.29
CA TYR A 131 -0.79 7.71 -0.34
C TYR A 131 0.47 7.19 -1.03
N THR A 132 1.24 8.10 -1.62
CA THR A 132 2.67 7.90 -1.87
C THR A 132 3.44 8.80 -0.89
N LEU A 133 4.27 8.22 -0.03
CA LEU A 133 5.19 8.96 0.82
C LEU A 133 6.52 9.09 0.09
N GLU A 134 6.89 10.31 -0.29
CA GLU A 134 8.17 10.63 -0.91
C GLU A 134 9.11 11.21 0.14
N VAL A 135 10.37 10.77 0.15
CA VAL A 135 11.40 11.29 1.07
C VAL A 135 12.64 11.70 0.28
N SER A 136 13.16 12.91 0.50
CA SER A 136 14.35 13.38 -0.23
C SER A 136 15.54 12.43 -0.10
N PHE A 137 16.25 12.16 -1.21
CA PHE A 137 17.55 11.47 -1.18
C PHE A 137 18.63 12.30 -0.49
N TYR A 138 18.46 13.61 -0.44
CA TYR A 138 19.53 14.54 -0.09
C TYR A 138 19.37 15.05 1.34
N SER A 139 18.37 15.89 1.59
CA SER A 139 18.24 16.60 2.86
C SER A 139 16.82 17.08 3.14
N TYR A 140 16.58 17.44 4.38
CA TYR A 140 15.37 18.12 4.81
C TYR A 140 15.69 19.49 5.41
N MET A 141 14.71 20.39 5.35
CA MET A 141 14.70 21.66 6.06
C MET A 141 13.83 21.52 7.29
N ALA A 142 14.43 21.59 8.49
CA ALA A 142 13.65 21.68 9.72
C ALA A 142 12.90 23.02 9.79
N ALA A 143 11.71 23.03 10.39
CA ALA A 143 10.93 24.26 10.54
C ALA A 143 11.75 25.36 11.25
N GLY A 144 11.88 26.52 10.60
CA GLY A 144 12.66 27.65 11.12
C GLY A 144 14.18 27.53 10.95
N SER A 145 14.69 26.42 10.41
CA SER A 145 16.11 26.30 10.03
C SER A 145 16.37 26.96 8.68
N THR A 146 17.54 27.58 8.55
CA THR A 146 18.06 28.09 7.28
C THR A 146 19.06 27.15 6.61
N ALA A 147 19.49 26.08 7.31
CA ALA A 147 20.45 25.13 6.83
C ALA A 147 19.81 23.76 6.56
N PRO A 148 20.12 23.13 5.42
CA PRO A 148 19.66 21.79 5.10
C PRO A 148 20.39 20.75 5.96
N VAL A 149 19.65 19.76 6.47
CA VAL A 149 20.19 18.62 7.21
C VAL A 149 20.17 17.39 6.29
N PRO A 150 21.33 16.81 5.95
CA PRO A 150 21.38 15.60 5.13
C PRO A 150 20.63 14.43 5.75
N TYR A 151 19.95 13.65 4.93
CA TYR A 151 19.38 12.39 5.40
C TYR A 151 20.48 11.37 5.66
N THR A 152 20.38 10.67 6.78
CA THR A 152 21.15 9.49 7.14
C THR A 152 20.20 8.30 7.30
N GLU A 153 20.75 7.09 7.42
CA GLU A 153 19.94 5.92 7.73
C GLU A 153 19.11 6.12 9.01
N ASP A 154 19.71 6.70 10.04
CA ASP A 154 19.02 7.01 11.30
C ASP A 154 17.88 8.00 11.11
N THR A 155 18.03 9.04 10.27
CA THR A 155 16.94 9.99 10.05
C THR A 155 15.80 9.38 9.24
N TYR A 156 16.09 8.51 8.27
CA TYR A 156 15.04 7.73 7.60
C TYR A 156 14.31 6.79 8.57
N MET A 157 15.04 6.10 9.45
CA MET A 157 14.42 5.25 10.48
C MET A 157 13.56 6.06 11.44
N ASN A 158 14.00 7.25 11.83
CA ASN A 158 13.23 8.15 12.69
C ASN A 158 11.94 8.62 12.01
N LEU A 159 11.97 8.95 10.72
CA LEU A 159 10.75 9.25 9.98
C LEU A 159 9.79 8.05 9.99
N GLY A 160 10.29 6.83 9.78
CA GLY A 160 9.49 5.61 9.91
C GLY A 160 8.85 5.46 11.30
N ARG A 161 9.57 5.76 12.38
CA ARG A 161 9.03 5.78 13.75
C ARG A 161 7.93 6.83 13.90
N ASN A 162 8.11 8.01 13.31
CA ASN A 162 7.12 9.09 13.35
C ASN A 162 5.84 8.73 12.56
N VAL A 163 5.96 8.01 11.45
CA VAL A 163 4.80 7.45 10.73
C VAL A 163 4.03 6.49 11.64
N THR A 164 4.70 5.58 12.33
CA THR A 164 4.06 4.65 13.28
C THR A 164 3.37 5.39 14.44
N ARG A 165 4.02 6.40 15.01
CA ARG A 165 3.42 7.26 16.04
C ARG A 165 2.19 8.00 15.52
N THR A 166 2.23 8.45 14.28
CA THR A 166 1.10 9.14 13.63
C THR A 166 -0.10 8.22 13.45
N PHE A 167 0.09 6.93 13.17
CA PHE A 167 -1.03 5.98 13.18
C PHE A 167 -1.71 5.91 14.55
N LEU A 168 -0.94 5.84 15.64
CA LEU A 168 -1.51 5.85 16.99
C LEU A 168 -2.34 7.11 17.25
N ASP A 169 -1.80 8.28 16.90
CA ASP A 169 -2.49 9.56 17.07
C ASP A 169 -3.75 9.65 16.19
N TYR A 170 -3.69 9.14 14.96
CA TYR A 170 -4.84 9.06 14.06
C TYR A 170 -5.98 8.21 14.64
N TYR A 171 -5.67 7.00 15.10
CA TYR A 171 -6.68 6.10 15.67
C TYR A 171 -7.24 6.61 17.01
N ARG A 172 -6.45 7.31 17.82
CA ARG A 172 -6.95 8.03 19.00
C ARG A 172 -7.90 9.17 18.62
N HIS A 173 -7.52 9.97 17.62
CA HIS A 173 -8.33 11.10 17.16
C HIS A 173 -9.71 10.65 16.65
N ASN A 174 -9.75 9.49 16.00
CA ASN A 174 -10.98 8.89 15.47
C ASN A 174 -11.71 7.97 16.49
N ASN A 175 -11.31 7.98 17.77
CA ASN A 175 -11.90 7.19 18.85
C ASN A 175 -11.86 5.66 18.66
N PHE A 176 -10.92 5.15 17.85
CA PHE A 176 -10.70 3.70 17.70
C PHE A 176 -9.89 3.10 18.85
N ILE A 177 -9.13 3.92 19.58
CA ILE A 177 -8.35 3.52 20.75
C ILE A 177 -8.77 4.39 21.93
N ASP A 178 -9.29 3.75 22.99
CA ASP A 178 -9.63 4.39 24.26
C ASP A 178 -8.53 4.09 25.28
N ASP A 179 -7.71 5.10 25.62
CA ASP A 179 -6.65 4.98 26.61
C ASP A 179 -7.17 4.69 28.03
N ASN A 180 -8.48 4.82 28.28
CA ASN A 180 -9.11 4.53 29.57
C ASN A 180 -9.60 3.09 29.72
N LYS A 181 -9.49 2.23 28.69
CA LYS A 181 -9.82 0.81 28.81
C LYS A 181 -8.56 -0.01 29.12
N PRO A 182 -8.58 -0.86 30.18
CA PRO A 182 -7.45 -1.74 30.45
C PRO A 182 -7.23 -2.69 29.28
N GLN A 183 -6.03 -2.66 28.71
CA GLN A 183 -5.62 -3.55 27.62
C GLN A 183 -5.61 -4.99 28.13
N THR A 184 -6.50 -5.82 27.60
CA THR A 184 -6.41 -7.28 27.79
C THR A 184 -5.35 -7.81 26.81
N PRO A 185 -4.37 -8.60 27.28
CA PRO A 185 -3.31 -9.10 26.41
C PRO A 185 -3.84 -10.21 25.51
N ASN A 186 -4.32 -9.86 24.32
CA ASN A 186 -4.56 -10.84 23.26
C ASN A 186 -3.22 -11.17 22.60
N HIS A 187 -2.58 -12.23 23.07
CA HIS A 187 -1.47 -12.87 22.37
C HIS A 187 -1.96 -13.41 21.02
N ILE A 188 -1.64 -12.72 19.93
CA ILE A 188 -1.73 -13.30 18.59
C ILE A 188 -0.47 -14.16 18.41
N ASN A 189 -0.62 -15.48 18.50
CA ASN A 189 0.46 -16.41 18.18
C ASN A 189 0.66 -16.47 16.67
N SER A 190 1.76 -15.88 16.19
CA SER A 190 2.16 -15.80 14.77
C SER A 190 2.51 -17.15 14.10
N THR A 191 2.12 -18.29 14.68
CA THR A 191 2.58 -19.63 14.25
C THR A 191 1.52 -20.45 13.50
N GLU A 192 0.26 -20.04 13.46
CA GLU A 192 -0.81 -20.84 12.84
C GLU A 192 -0.99 -20.64 11.33
N VAL A 193 -0.39 -19.60 10.73
CA VAL A 193 -0.58 -19.31 9.29
C VAL A 193 0.27 -20.21 8.38
N LEU A 194 1.22 -21.00 8.91
CA LEU A 194 2.19 -21.78 8.12
C LEU A 194 1.97 -23.31 8.13
N SER A 195 0.93 -23.85 8.80
CA SER A 195 0.79 -25.32 8.96
C SER A 195 -0.25 -26.00 8.06
N GLN A 196 -1.10 -25.27 7.32
CA GLN A 196 -2.13 -25.89 6.46
C GLN A 196 -1.64 -26.24 5.03
N GLY A 197 -0.38 -26.67 4.89
CA GLY A 197 0.24 -26.98 3.59
C GLY A 197 0.75 -28.42 3.42
N ARG A 198 0.51 -29.35 4.35
CA ARG A 198 1.03 -30.72 4.24
C ARG A 198 0.14 -31.81 4.86
N GLN A 199 -0.85 -32.28 4.11
CA GLN A 199 -1.37 -33.66 4.10
C GLN A 199 -1.96 -33.87 2.71
N GLY A 200 -1.70 -34.88 1.88
CA GLY A 200 -0.97 -36.15 1.95
C GLY A 200 -1.54 -36.97 0.77
N ASN A 201 -0.75 -37.21 -0.28
CA ASN A 201 -1.19 -37.98 -1.46
C ASN A 201 -1.30 -39.46 -1.09
N GLY A 202 -2.53 -39.96 -0.95
CA GLY A 202 -2.87 -41.38 -0.85
C GLY A 202 -3.44 -41.89 -2.17
N ILE A 203 -2.76 -42.85 -2.78
CA ILE A 203 -3.15 -43.57 -4.00
C ILE A 203 -4.38 -44.44 -3.70
N GLY A 204 -5.42 -44.35 -4.54
CA GLY A 204 -6.58 -45.24 -4.51
C GLY A 204 -7.30 -45.28 -5.85
N ASN A 205 -7.08 -46.36 -6.60
CA ASN A 205 -7.88 -46.76 -7.77
C ASN A 205 -9.29 -47.19 -7.32
N GLU A 206 -10.35 -46.72 -7.99
CA GLU A 206 -11.42 -47.61 -8.53
C GLU A 206 -12.50 -46.86 -9.37
N LYS A 207 -12.64 -47.34 -10.61
CA LYS A 207 -13.86 -47.64 -11.41
C LYS A 207 -14.99 -46.61 -11.61
N THR A 208 -15.06 -46.16 -12.87
CA THR A 208 -16.21 -46.12 -13.80
C THR A 208 -17.65 -46.29 -13.28
N LEU A 209 -18.48 -45.27 -13.56
CA LEU A 209 -19.87 -45.29 -14.08
C LEU A 209 -20.19 -43.80 -14.37
N GLY A 210 -20.45 -43.32 -15.60
CA GLY A 210 -21.55 -43.70 -16.48
C GLY A 210 -22.77 -42.83 -16.20
N GLY A 211 -22.91 -41.67 -16.87
CA GLY A 211 -24.08 -40.80 -16.71
C GLY A 211 -24.03 -39.51 -17.54
N GLU A 212 -24.56 -39.57 -18.76
CA GLU A 212 -24.83 -38.43 -19.62
C GLU A 212 -25.86 -37.46 -19.01
N ARG A 213 -25.67 -36.15 -19.22
CA ARG A 213 -26.76 -35.21 -19.46
C ARG A 213 -26.25 -33.93 -20.13
N GLY A 214 -26.91 -33.58 -21.24
CA GLY A 214 -26.45 -32.61 -22.22
C GLY A 214 -26.72 -31.13 -21.92
N ALA A 215 -25.97 -30.33 -22.68
CA ALA A 215 -26.29 -29.05 -23.33
C ALA A 215 -27.14 -27.99 -22.61
N GLU A 216 -26.56 -26.79 -22.46
CA GLU A 216 -26.99 -25.60 -23.22
C GLU A 216 -25.94 -24.47 -23.10
N ARG A 217 -25.35 -24.07 -24.24
CA ARG A 217 -24.55 -22.84 -24.41
C ARG A 217 -25.43 -21.82 -25.13
N LYS A 218 -25.70 -20.67 -24.50
CA LYS A 218 -26.31 -19.53 -25.18
C LYS A 218 -25.21 -18.60 -25.70
N ASN A 219 -25.16 -18.51 -27.03
CA ASN A 219 -24.46 -17.48 -27.80
C ASN A 219 -25.08 -16.11 -27.53
N LEU A 220 -24.26 -15.11 -27.23
CA LEU A 220 -24.62 -13.70 -27.33
C LEU A 220 -24.06 -13.19 -28.66
N GLY A 221 -24.98 -12.91 -29.59
CA GLY A 221 -24.69 -12.28 -30.87
C GLY A 221 -24.41 -10.80 -30.71
N LEU A 222 -23.36 -10.33 -31.39
CA LEU A 222 -23.15 -8.93 -31.72
C LEU A 222 -24.22 -8.48 -32.74
N LYS A 223 -24.70 -7.25 -32.57
CA LYS A 223 -25.27 -6.45 -33.65
C LYS A 223 -24.69 -5.04 -33.56
N ASP A 224 -24.03 -4.68 -34.67
CA ASP A 224 -23.87 -3.40 -35.35
C ASP A 224 -23.59 -2.12 -34.54
#